data_AF-A0A2M7JZV3-F1
#
_entry.id   AF-A0A2M7JZV3-F1
#
_cell.length_a   1.000
_cell.length_b   1.000
_cell.length_c   1.000
_cell.angle_alpha   90.00
_cell.angle_beta   90.00
_cell.angle_gamma   90.00
#
_symmetry.space_group_name_H-M   'P 1'
#
loop_
_entity.id
_entity.type
_entity.pdbx_description
1 polymer ?
#
loop_
_entity_poly.entity_id
_entity_poly.type
_entity_poly.pdbx_seq_one_letter_code
_entity_poly.pdbx_strand_id
1 'polypeptide(L)'
;MEIDKAEEIGLCFGVRRAVKLLEEAASKYGEIETLGPVAHNQQLVERLIKAGVKPARHLNQVQSKILAVTTHGTSPKVLSEIKTRHIHIIDTTCPIVRKAQNTAKELAEAGFDVIIFGEAEHSEVQGLLGWAKGNGIATLDAKQIGTLLKQVQDKKPYHLGIISQTTQLQPALAEFVGQVATFAAKSKEIRFINTLCGIV
;
A
#
# COMPACT_ATOMS: atom_id res chain seq x y z
N MET A 1 -2.14 -37.85 -15.95
CA MET A 1 -2.45 -36.50 -15.44
C MET A 1 -1.24 -35.65 -15.75
N GLU A 2 -1.40 -34.67 -16.61
CA GLU A 2 -0.36 -33.70 -16.95
C GLU A 2 -0.53 -32.50 -16.02
N ILE A 3 0.57 -32.03 -15.42
CA ILE A 3 0.59 -30.87 -14.51
C ILE A 3 1.47 -29.82 -15.17
N ASP A 4 0.86 -28.73 -15.62
CA ASP A 4 1.58 -27.56 -16.11
C ASP A 4 2.02 -26.68 -14.94
N LYS A 5 3.26 -26.23 -15.00
CA LYS A 5 3.87 -25.37 -14.00
C LYS A 5 4.22 -24.03 -14.64
N ALA A 6 3.86 -22.94 -13.98
CA ALA A 6 4.30 -21.60 -14.38
C ALA A 6 5.84 -21.48 -14.35
N GLU A 7 6.39 -20.66 -15.25
CA GLU A 7 7.83 -20.39 -15.34
C GLU A 7 8.38 -19.82 -14.03
N GLU A 8 7.64 -18.89 -13.41
CA GLU A 8 8.01 -18.25 -12.16
C GLU A 8 6.97 -18.57 -11.07
N ILE A 9 7.43 -19.11 -9.94
CA ILE A 9 6.60 -19.40 -8.76
C ILE A 9 7.34 -19.07 -7.47
N GLY A 10 6.61 -18.60 -6.46
CA GLY A 10 7.13 -18.42 -5.10
C GLY A 10 7.12 -16.97 -4.62
N LEU A 11 8.02 -16.64 -3.69
CA LEU A 11 8.06 -15.33 -3.05
C LEU A 11 8.67 -14.27 -3.99
N CYS A 12 7.93 -13.19 -4.21
CA CYS A 12 8.45 -12.04 -4.94
C CYS A 12 9.65 -11.41 -4.19
N PHE A 13 10.44 -10.60 -4.90
CA PHE A 13 11.57 -9.88 -4.30
C PHE A 13 11.19 -9.08 -3.05
N GLY A 14 10.04 -8.39 -3.06
CA GLY A 14 9.58 -7.58 -1.92
C GLY A 14 9.40 -8.39 -0.65
N VAL A 15 8.77 -9.57 -0.76
CA VAL A 15 8.55 -10.47 0.38
C VAL A 15 9.87 -11.10 0.83
N ARG A 16 10.73 -11.57 -0.09
CA ARG A 16 12.06 -12.12 0.26
C ARG A 16 12.92 -11.11 1.02
N ARG A 17 12.91 -9.85 0.58
CA ARG A 17 13.61 -8.75 1.27
C ARG A 17 13.07 -8.54 2.67
N ALA A 18 11.75 -8.46 2.84
CA ALA A 18 11.14 -8.24 4.15
C ALA A 18 11.45 -9.37 5.12
N VAL A 19 11.34 -10.62 4.65
CA VAL A 19 11.71 -11.81 5.42
C VAL A 19 13.15 -11.73 5.93
N LYS A 20 14.11 -11.44 5.04
CA LYS A 20 15.51 -11.33 5.41
C LYS A 20 15.74 -10.27 6.49
N LEU A 21 15.16 -9.08 6.30
CA LEU A 21 15.27 -7.98 7.27
C LEU A 21 14.68 -8.33 8.64
N LEU A 22 13.56 -9.07 8.66
CA LEU A 22 12.92 -9.50 9.91
C LEU A 22 13.73 -10.58 10.63
N GLU A 23 14.27 -11.56 9.90
CA GLU A 23 15.13 -12.59 10.46
C GLU A 23 16.43 -11.99 11.03
N GLU A 24 17.07 -11.06 10.31
CA GLU A 24 18.25 -10.32 10.78
C GLU A 24 17.94 -9.48 12.03
N ALA A 25 16.79 -8.79 12.03
CA ALA A 25 16.36 -7.99 13.16
C ALA A 25 16.07 -8.83 14.40
N ALA A 26 15.38 -9.96 14.24
CA ALA A 26 15.09 -10.86 15.35
C ALA A 26 16.39 -11.50 15.89
N SER A 27 17.32 -11.86 15.02
CA SER A 27 18.64 -12.35 15.42
C SER A 27 19.43 -11.30 16.21
N LYS A 28 19.34 -10.02 15.84
CA LYS A 28 20.07 -8.93 16.48
C LYS A 28 19.46 -8.46 17.80
N TYR A 29 18.14 -8.40 17.86
CA TYR A 29 17.42 -7.72 18.95
C TYR A 29 16.57 -8.67 19.82
N GLY A 30 16.50 -9.96 19.48
CA GLY A 30 15.59 -10.91 20.11
C GLY A 30 14.17 -10.77 19.54
N GLU A 31 13.17 -10.89 20.40
CA GLU A 31 11.78 -10.82 19.96
C GLU A 31 11.39 -9.42 19.46
N ILE A 32 10.88 -9.36 18.23
CA ILE A 32 10.38 -8.14 17.60
C ILE A 32 8.93 -8.32 17.16
N GLU A 33 8.23 -7.22 16.94
CA GLU A 33 6.85 -7.24 16.45
C GLU A 33 6.73 -6.67 15.04
N THR A 34 5.73 -7.11 14.28
CA THR A 34 5.32 -6.48 13.01
C THR A 34 3.93 -5.87 13.15
N LEU A 35 3.69 -4.73 12.50
CA LEU A 35 2.33 -4.18 12.41
C LEU A 35 1.57 -4.85 11.27
N GLY A 36 0.78 -5.87 11.63
CA GLY A 36 0.13 -6.79 10.70
C GLY A 36 1.04 -7.94 10.26
N PRO A 37 0.51 -8.89 9.47
CA PRO A 37 1.29 -9.99 8.91
C PRO A 37 2.25 -9.48 7.82
N VAL A 38 3.45 -10.08 7.71
CA VAL A 38 4.46 -9.71 6.69
C VAL A 38 3.94 -9.84 5.25
N ALA A 39 3.06 -10.82 5.03
CA ALA A 39 2.44 -11.21 3.77
C ALA A 39 1.18 -12.02 4.07
N HIS A 40 0.30 -12.17 3.08
CA HIS A 40 -0.87 -13.04 3.12
C HIS A 40 -0.50 -14.53 2.94
N ASN A 41 0.44 -15.03 3.75
CA ASN A 41 0.95 -16.41 3.71
C ASN A 41 1.15 -16.94 5.13
N GLN A 42 0.26 -17.83 5.55
CA GLN A 42 0.22 -18.38 6.91
C GLN A 42 1.48 -19.17 7.28
N GLN A 43 1.99 -20.01 6.37
CA GLN A 43 3.21 -20.80 6.61
C GLN A 43 4.43 -19.90 6.81
N LEU A 44 4.52 -18.82 6.04
CA LEU A 44 5.59 -17.83 6.19
C LEU A 44 5.49 -17.09 7.53
N VAL A 45 4.28 -16.70 7.94
CA VAL A 45 4.03 -16.07 9.23
C VAL A 45 4.44 -17.00 10.38
N GLU A 46 4.06 -18.27 10.33
CA GLU A 46 4.44 -19.26 11.37
C GLU A 46 5.95 -19.49 11.46
N ARG A 47 6.64 -19.52 10.30
CA ARG A 47 8.10 -19.61 10.25
C ARG A 47 8.76 -18.41 10.93
N LEU A 48 8.25 -17.21 10.70
CA LEU A 48 8.77 -15.98 11.30
C LEU A 48 8.46 -15.89 12.80
N ILE A 49 7.30 -16.37 13.26
CA ILE A 49 6.98 -16.49 14.69
C ILE A 49 8.01 -17.38 15.40
N LYS A 50 8.36 -18.53 14.81
CA LYS A 50 9.41 -19.42 15.34
C LYS A 50 10.80 -18.75 15.36
N ALA A 51 11.02 -17.77 14.50
CA ALA A 51 12.24 -16.97 14.45
C ALA A 51 12.22 -15.73 15.37
N GLY A 52 11.16 -15.52 16.15
CA GLY A 52 11.05 -14.39 17.09
C GLY A 52 10.34 -13.14 16.55
N VAL A 53 9.60 -13.26 15.46
CA VAL A 53 8.85 -12.14 14.83
C VAL A 53 7.36 -12.34 15.03
N LYS A 54 6.72 -11.54 15.89
CA LYS A 54 5.30 -11.68 16.24
C LYS A 54 4.43 -10.59 15.57
N PRO A 55 3.38 -10.95 14.83
CA PRO A 55 2.47 -9.95 14.26
C PRO A 55 1.51 -9.40 15.33
N ALA A 56 1.48 -8.08 15.47
CA ALA A 56 0.46 -7.34 16.21
C ALA A 56 -0.62 -6.84 15.23
N ARG A 57 -1.91 -6.95 15.58
CA ARG A 57 -2.99 -6.47 14.70
C ARG A 57 -3.10 -4.94 14.73
N HIS A 58 -2.84 -4.35 15.88
CA HIS A 58 -2.99 -2.92 16.11
C HIS A 58 -1.79 -2.37 16.89
N LEU A 59 -1.46 -1.11 16.65
CA LEU A 59 -0.32 -0.45 17.29
C LEU A 59 -0.45 -0.37 18.82
N ASN A 60 -1.66 -0.34 19.38
CA ASN A 60 -1.89 -0.38 20.83
C ASN A 60 -1.56 -1.75 21.48
N GLN A 61 -1.42 -2.81 20.69
CA GLN A 61 -1.04 -4.14 21.19
C GLN A 61 0.47 -4.33 21.27
N VAL A 62 1.24 -3.51 20.54
CA VAL A 62 2.71 -3.59 20.47
C VAL A 62 3.31 -3.34 21.85
N GLN A 63 4.10 -4.30 22.32
CA GLN A 63 4.83 -4.27 23.60
C GLN A 63 6.34 -4.12 23.40
N SER A 64 6.86 -4.47 22.22
CA SER A 64 8.28 -4.41 21.90
C SER A 64 8.74 -2.98 21.65
N LYS A 65 10.00 -2.71 22.02
CA LYS A 65 10.69 -1.46 21.66
C LYS A 65 11.06 -1.40 20.17
N ILE A 66 10.85 -2.50 19.43
CA ILE A 66 11.16 -2.60 18.00
C ILE A 66 9.93 -3.11 17.27
N LEU A 67 9.49 -2.32 16.28
CA LEU A 67 8.34 -2.62 15.46
C LEU A 67 8.71 -2.53 13.99
N ALA A 68 8.40 -3.58 13.23
CA ALA A 68 8.56 -3.58 11.79
C ALA A 68 7.26 -3.21 11.09
N VAL A 69 7.35 -2.29 10.11
CA VAL A 69 6.28 -2.03 9.15
C VAL A 69 6.40 -3.04 8.02
N THR A 70 5.28 -3.64 7.61
CA THR A 70 5.23 -4.76 6.66
C THR A 70 5.40 -4.31 5.20
N THR A 71 5.44 -5.28 4.28
CA THR A 71 5.67 -5.04 2.83
C THR A 71 4.65 -4.11 2.18
N HIS A 72 3.41 -4.12 2.66
CA HIS A 72 2.31 -3.24 2.23
C HIS A 72 2.49 -1.78 2.69
N GLY A 73 3.48 -1.51 3.55
CA GLY A 73 3.73 -0.19 4.11
C GLY A 73 2.64 0.26 5.07
N THR A 74 2.72 1.53 5.48
CA THR A 74 1.73 2.14 6.37
C THR A 74 1.62 3.65 6.13
N SER A 75 0.64 4.29 6.76
CA SER A 75 0.39 5.73 6.61
C SER A 75 1.40 6.59 7.38
N PRO A 76 1.63 7.86 6.97
CA PRO A 76 2.45 8.80 7.73
C PRO A 76 1.98 9.02 9.17
N LYS A 77 0.66 8.94 9.40
CA LYS A 77 0.05 9.07 10.73
C LYS A 77 0.51 7.93 11.65
N VAL A 78 0.44 6.70 11.18
CA VAL A 78 0.90 5.52 11.94
C VAL A 78 2.40 5.62 12.22
N LEU A 79 3.21 5.99 11.22
CA LEU A 79 4.66 6.20 11.42
C LEU A 79 4.95 7.25 12.50
N SER A 80 4.17 8.34 12.53
CA SER A 80 4.31 9.40 13.53
C SER A 80 3.93 8.89 14.92
N GLU A 81 2.84 8.13 15.03
CA GLU A 81 2.40 7.53 16.30
C GLU A 81 3.43 6.55 16.87
N ILE A 82 4.06 5.73 16.02
CA ILE A 82 5.14 4.83 16.45
C ILE A 82 6.33 5.64 17.01
N LYS A 83 6.71 6.73 16.33
CA LYS A 83 7.79 7.62 16.78
C LYS A 83 7.47 8.29 18.12
N THR A 84 6.22 8.75 18.33
CA THR A 84 5.82 9.35 19.63
C THR A 84 5.88 8.37 20.78
N ARG A 85 5.76 7.06 20.51
CA ARG A 85 5.91 5.98 21.50
C ARG A 85 7.37 5.56 21.72
N HIS A 86 8.34 6.22 21.07
CA HIS A 86 9.77 5.90 21.16
C HIS A 86 10.10 4.46 20.75
N ILE A 87 9.30 3.88 19.86
CA ILE A 87 9.52 2.54 19.31
C ILE A 87 10.44 2.68 18.08
N HIS A 88 11.49 1.86 18.03
CA HIS A 88 12.40 1.79 16.89
C HIS A 88 11.72 1.10 15.71
N ILE A 89 11.73 1.75 14.55
CA ILE A 89 11.04 1.26 13.34
C ILE A 89 12.01 0.50 12.44
N ILE A 90 11.60 -0.69 12.02
CA ILE A 90 12.23 -1.43 10.92
C ILE A 90 11.29 -1.37 9.70
N ASP A 91 11.66 -0.60 8.69
CA ASP A 91 10.80 -0.43 7.51
C ASP A 91 11.05 -1.52 6.45
N THR A 92 10.15 -2.50 6.41
CA THR A 92 10.18 -3.57 5.40
C THR A 92 9.27 -3.31 4.19
N THR A 93 8.72 -2.10 4.06
CA THR A 93 7.88 -1.70 2.91
C THR A 93 8.55 -2.09 1.60
N CYS A 94 7.80 -2.72 0.70
CA CYS A 94 8.29 -3.06 -0.62
C CYS A 94 8.70 -1.77 -1.37
N PRO A 95 9.87 -1.69 -2.03
CA PRO A 95 10.27 -0.48 -2.75
C PRO A 95 9.26 -0.01 -3.80
N ILE A 96 8.51 -0.93 -4.41
CA ILE A 96 7.45 -0.59 -5.38
C ILE A 96 6.26 0.08 -4.67
N VAL A 97 5.84 -0.45 -3.52
CA VAL A 97 4.80 0.18 -2.67
C VAL A 97 5.28 1.55 -2.16
N ARG A 98 6.54 1.67 -1.74
CA ARG A 98 7.14 2.97 -1.34
C ARG A 98 7.08 3.98 -2.49
N LYS A 99 7.36 3.56 -3.72
CA LYS A 99 7.21 4.41 -4.91
C LYS A 99 5.76 4.87 -5.07
N ALA A 100 4.78 3.96 -4.97
CA ALA A 100 3.36 4.31 -5.05
C ALA A 100 2.93 5.30 -3.94
N GLN A 101 3.43 5.12 -2.71
CA GLN A 101 3.20 6.05 -1.59
C GLN A 101 3.78 7.44 -1.86
N ASN A 102 4.98 7.51 -2.42
CA ASN A 102 5.59 8.78 -2.83
C ASN A 102 4.81 9.43 -3.97
N THR A 103 4.38 8.67 -4.98
CA THR A 103 3.52 9.19 -6.06
C THR A 103 2.21 9.77 -5.52
N ALA A 104 1.55 9.08 -4.58
CA ALA A 104 0.33 9.59 -3.94
C ALA A 104 0.58 10.92 -3.23
N LYS A 105 1.71 11.02 -2.50
CA LYS A 105 2.13 12.24 -1.81
C LYS A 105 2.41 13.38 -2.80
N GLU A 106 3.17 13.12 -3.86
CA GLU A 106 3.56 14.11 -4.86
C GLU A 106 2.35 14.66 -5.63
N LEU A 107 1.40 13.79 -6.00
CA LEU A 107 0.13 14.21 -6.60
C LEU A 107 -0.67 15.11 -5.65
N ALA A 108 -0.83 14.70 -4.39
CA ALA A 108 -1.55 15.49 -3.39
C ALA A 108 -0.87 16.85 -3.13
N GLU A 109 0.46 16.89 -3.08
CA GLU A 109 1.25 18.13 -2.95
C GLU A 109 1.12 19.04 -4.17
N ALA A 110 0.94 18.46 -5.36
CA ALA A 110 0.65 19.20 -6.59
C ALA A 110 -0.83 19.61 -6.72
N GLY A 111 -1.66 19.35 -5.72
CA GLY A 111 -3.07 19.78 -5.68
C GLY A 111 -4.04 18.87 -6.41
N PHE A 112 -3.67 17.61 -6.66
CA PHE A 112 -4.56 16.63 -7.28
C PHE A 112 -5.43 15.92 -6.24
N ASP A 113 -6.68 15.63 -6.64
CA ASP A 113 -7.51 14.59 -6.03
C ASP A 113 -6.96 13.23 -6.47
N VAL A 114 -6.44 12.45 -5.52
CA VAL A 114 -5.72 11.21 -5.79
C VAL A 114 -6.72 10.05 -5.85
N ILE A 115 -6.94 9.53 -7.05
CA ILE A 115 -7.74 8.33 -7.30
C ILE A 115 -6.85 7.11 -7.22
N ILE A 116 -7.15 6.19 -6.32
CA ILE A 116 -6.42 4.94 -6.13
C ILE A 116 -7.31 3.80 -6.62
N PHE A 117 -6.93 3.20 -7.75
CA PHE A 117 -7.57 1.97 -8.21
C PHE A 117 -7.16 0.81 -7.30
N GLY A 118 -8.08 0.31 -6.48
CA GLY A 118 -7.78 -0.76 -5.53
C GLY A 118 -8.87 -0.98 -4.50
N GLU A 119 -8.69 -2.01 -3.70
CA GLU A 119 -9.61 -2.37 -2.61
C GLU A 119 -9.45 -1.38 -1.45
N ALA A 120 -10.47 -0.56 -1.19
CA ALA A 120 -10.40 0.52 -0.20
C ALA A 120 -9.92 0.05 1.17
N GLU A 121 -10.39 -1.11 1.64
CA GLU A 121 -10.04 -1.67 2.97
C GLU A 121 -8.70 -2.42 3.01
N HIS A 122 -8.01 -2.59 1.86
CA HIS A 122 -6.73 -3.29 1.83
C HIS A 122 -5.63 -2.46 2.50
N SER A 123 -4.77 -3.11 3.29
CA SER A 123 -3.73 -2.45 4.08
C SER A 123 -2.80 -1.54 3.27
N GLU A 124 -2.40 -2.00 2.06
CA GLU A 124 -1.61 -1.19 1.13
C GLU A 124 -2.35 0.09 0.71
N VAL A 125 -3.64 -0.03 0.37
CA VAL A 125 -4.48 1.08 -0.10
C VAL A 125 -4.73 2.08 1.02
N GLN A 126 -5.01 1.61 2.23
CA GLN A 126 -5.08 2.45 3.43
C GLN A 126 -3.76 3.19 3.69
N GLY A 127 -2.63 2.53 3.44
CA GLY A 127 -1.31 3.16 3.40
C GLY A 127 -1.28 4.31 2.39
N LEU A 128 -1.56 4.04 1.11
CA LEU A 128 -1.56 5.02 0.02
C LEU A 128 -2.48 6.22 0.29
N LEU A 129 -3.71 5.99 0.76
CA LEU A 129 -4.65 7.03 1.16
C LEU A 129 -4.06 7.97 2.23
N GLY A 130 -3.35 7.41 3.21
CA GLY A 130 -2.65 8.19 4.22
C GLY A 130 -1.56 9.12 3.67
N TRP A 131 -0.95 8.77 2.54
CA TRP A 131 0.04 9.60 1.86
C TRP A 131 -0.58 10.68 0.98
N ALA A 132 -1.85 10.52 0.57
CA ALA A 132 -2.60 11.49 -0.24
C ALA A 132 -3.14 12.72 0.53
N LYS A 133 -2.70 12.93 1.79
CA LYS A 133 -3.00 14.13 2.61
C LYS A 133 -4.49 14.51 2.70
N GLY A 134 -5.39 13.53 2.70
CA GLY A 134 -6.83 13.76 2.80
C GLY A 134 -7.56 14.04 1.47
N ASN A 135 -6.82 14.15 0.36
CA ASN A 135 -7.38 14.31 -0.98
C ASN A 135 -7.46 12.97 -1.74
N GLY A 136 -7.34 11.84 -1.04
CA GLY A 136 -7.31 10.52 -1.64
C GLY A 136 -8.68 9.84 -1.59
N ILE A 137 -9.06 9.18 -2.68
CA ILE A 137 -10.18 8.23 -2.72
C ILE A 137 -9.72 6.91 -3.32
N ALA A 138 -10.22 5.80 -2.80
CA ALA A 138 -9.92 4.47 -3.31
C ALA A 138 -11.20 3.77 -3.75
N THR A 139 -11.18 3.16 -4.92
CA THR A 139 -12.32 2.39 -5.44
C THR A 139 -11.87 1.45 -6.56
N LEU A 140 -12.63 0.38 -6.76
CA LEU A 140 -12.54 -0.49 -7.94
C LEU A 140 -13.55 -0.09 -9.03
N ASP A 141 -14.48 0.83 -8.75
CA ASP A 141 -15.56 1.22 -9.64
C ASP A 141 -15.50 2.72 -9.95
N ALA A 142 -15.12 3.06 -11.19
CA ALA A 142 -14.99 4.44 -11.62
C ALA A 142 -16.31 5.24 -11.55
N LYS A 143 -17.47 4.56 -11.55
CA LYS A 143 -18.78 5.23 -11.41
C LYS A 143 -18.91 5.93 -10.06
N GLN A 144 -18.22 5.45 -9.03
CA GLN A 144 -18.26 6.02 -7.69
C GLN A 144 -17.49 7.33 -7.57
N ILE A 145 -16.52 7.58 -8.46
CA ILE A 145 -15.65 8.77 -8.42
C ILE A 145 -16.47 10.06 -8.43
N GLY A 146 -17.50 10.15 -9.28
CA GLY A 146 -18.33 11.35 -9.37
C GLY A 146 -19.10 11.68 -8.09
N THR A 147 -19.47 10.67 -7.31
CA THR A 147 -20.12 10.85 -6.01
C THR A 147 -19.11 11.19 -4.92
N LEU A 148 -17.97 10.48 -4.91
CA LEU A 148 -16.90 10.68 -3.94
C LEU A 148 -16.26 12.07 -4.07
N LEU A 149 -16.02 12.55 -5.28
CA LEU A 149 -15.47 13.90 -5.51
C LEU A 149 -16.39 15.01 -4.96
N LYS A 150 -17.71 14.84 -5.01
CA LYS A 150 -18.67 15.80 -4.42
C LYS A 150 -18.60 15.83 -2.89
N GLN A 151 -18.20 14.74 -2.25
CA GLN A 151 -18.10 14.65 -0.79
C GLN A 151 -16.80 15.27 -0.26
N VAL A 152 -15.73 15.24 -1.06
CA VAL A 152 -14.38 15.64 -0.63
C VAL A 152 -14.12 17.14 -0.88
N GLN A 153 -14.73 17.76 -1.89
CA GLN A 153 -14.68 19.21 -2.12
C GLN A 153 -15.64 19.68 -3.24
N ASP A 154 -16.34 20.81 -3.05
CA ASP A 154 -17.13 21.49 -4.09
C ASP A 154 -16.27 22.28 -5.11
N LYS A 155 -14.99 21.95 -5.26
CA LYS A 155 -14.08 22.66 -6.16
C LYS A 155 -14.17 22.08 -7.57
N LYS A 156 -14.67 22.89 -8.51
CA LYS A 156 -14.56 22.64 -9.95
C LYS A 156 -13.75 23.75 -10.61
N PRO A 157 -12.94 23.44 -11.63
CA PRO A 157 -12.67 22.11 -12.20
C PRO A 157 -11.68 21.27 -11.37
N TYR A 158 -11.79 19.94 -11.45
CA TYR A 158 -10.91 19.00 -10.70
C TYR A 158 -9.52 18.85 -11.34
N HIS A 159 -8.51 18.47 -10.54
CA HIS A 159 -7.24 17.92 -11.04
C HIS A 159 -7.16 16.47 -10.56
N LEU A 160 -7.26 15.48 -11.45
CA LEU A 160 -7.35 14.07 -11.04
C LEU A 160 -6.02 13.34 -11.23
N GLY A 161 -5.50 12.73 -10.18
CA GLY A 161 -4.26 11.95 -10.21
C GLY A 161 -4.57 10.48 -9.97
N ILE A 162 -4.37 9.62 -10.95
CA ILE A 162 -4.71 8.19 -10.88
C ILE A 162 -3.46 7.37 -10.62
N ILE A 163 -3.52 6.55 -9.58
CA ILE A 163 -2.56 5.47 -9.28
C ILE A 163 -3.32 4.17 -9.00
N SER A 164 -2.59 3.07 -8.83
CA SER A 164 -3.15 1.74 -8.55
C SER A 164 -2.52 1.10 -7.31
N GLN A 165 -3.29 0.28 -6.60
CA GLN A 165 -2.75 -0.78 -5.76
C GLN A 165 -1.84 -1.67 -6.61
N THR A 166 -0.69 -2.03 -6.07
CA THR A 166 0.41 -2.65 -6.82
C THR A 166 0.05 -4.05 -7.36
N THR A 167 -0.91 -4.73 -6.74
CA THR A 167 -1.35 -6.11 -7.02
C THR A 167 -2.60 -6.20 -7.91
N GLN A 168 -3.06 -5.09 -8.49
CA GLN A 168 -4.19 -5.10 -9.42
C GLN A 168 -3.79 -5.63 -10.80
N LEU A 169 -4.77 -6.15 -11.56
CA LEU A 169 -4.53 -6.68 -12.90
C LEU A 169 -4.41 -5.56 -13.93
N GLN A 170 -3.44 -5.68 -14.84
CA GLN A 170 -3.21 -4.69 -15.89
C GLN A 170 -4.44 -4.42 -16.78
N PRO A 171 -5.21 -5.43 -17.25
CA PRO A 171 -6.42 -5.17 -18.02
C PRO A 171 -7.49 -4.39 -17.24
N ALA A 172 -7.68 -4.73 -15.96
CA ALA A 172 -8.65 -4.06 -15.09
C ALA A 172 -8.26 -2.60 -14.84
N LEU A 173 -6.96 -2.32 -14.63
CA LEU A 173 -6.47 -0.95 -14.50
C LEU A 173 -6.67 -0.16 -15.80
N ALA A 174 -6.39 -0.76 -16.95
CA ALA A 174 -6.58 -0.09 -18.24
C ALA A 174 -8.05 0.30 -18.47
N GLU A 175 -8.98 -0.61 -18.17
CA GLU A 175 -10.42 -0.32 -18.22
C GLU A 175 -10.79 0.81 -17.26
N PHE A 176 -10.35 0.72 -16.01
CA PHE A 176 -10.62 1.74 -15.00
C PHE A 176 -10.14 3.13 -15.44
N VAL A 177 -8.90 3.26 -15.93
CA VAL A 177 -8.35 4.53 -16.43
C VAL A 177 -9.18 5.07 -17.59
N GLY A 178 -9.62 4.20 -18.52
CA GLY A 178 -10.52 4.58 -19.61
C GLY A 178 -11.85 5.14 -19.11
N GLN A 179 -12.42 4.54 -18.07
CA GLN A 179 -13.64 5.05 -17.44
C GLN A 179 -13.40 6.38 -16.71
N VAL A 180 -12.29 6.55 -15.99
CA VAL A 180 -11.95 7.84 -15.34
C VAL A 180 -11.72 8.95 -16.36
N ALA A 181 -11.16 8.64 -17.53
CA ALA A 181 -10.94 9.61 -18.60
C ALA A 181 -12.25 10.27 -19.08
N THR A 182 -13.40 9.62 -18.92
CA THR A 182 -14.72 10.21 -19.25
C THR A 182 -15.07 11.43 -18.39
N PHE A 183 -14.38 11.63 -17.26
CA PHE A 183 -14.52 12.82 -16.42
C PHE A 183 -13.76 14.05 -16.97
N ALA A 184 -13.08 13.94 -18.11
CA ALA A 184 -12.30 15.04 -18.70
C ALA A 184 -13.08 16.35 -18.85
N ALA A 185 -14.37 16.30 -19.18
CA ALA A 185 -15.20 17.52 -19.29
C ALA A 185 -15.38 18.28 -17.96
N LYS A 186 -15.12 17.64 -16.82
CA LYS A 186 -15.24 18.19 -15.45
C LYS A 186 -13.88 18.43 -14.80
N SER A 187 -12.79 18.04 -15.47
CA SER A 187 -11.44 18.07 -14.94
C SER A 187 -10.55 18.95 -15.80
N LYS A 188 -9.73 19.78 -15.17
CA LYS A 188 -8.75 20.62 -15.88
C LYS A 188 -7.55 19.80 -16.34
N GLU A 189 -7.18 18.78 -15.57
CA GLU A 189 -6.06 17.91 -15.85
C GLU A 189 -6.33 16.52 -15.28
N ILE A 190 -5.94 15.47 -16.01
CA ILE A 190 -5.93 14.09 -15.53
C ILE A 190 -4.52 13.53 -15.75
N ARG A 191 -3.88 13.06 -14.69
CA ARG A 191 -2.59 12.36 -14.74
C ARG A 191 -2.78 10.92 -14.34
N PHE A 192 -2.24 10.00 -15.11
CA PHE A 192 -2.16 8.60 -14.75
C PHE A 192 -0.69 8.23 -14.54
N ILE A 193 -0.39 7.60 -13.41
CA ILE A 193 0.92 7.03 -13.11
C ILE A 193 0.72 5.56 -12.80
N ASN A 194 1.26 4.69 -13.67
CA ASN A 194 1.20 3.26 -13.45
C ASN A 194 2.09 2.88 -12.26
N THR A 195 1.46 2.41 -11.19
CA THR A 195 2.10 1.93 -9.96
C THR A 195 1.95 0.42 -9.78
N LEU A 196 1.53 -0.32 -10.81
CA LEU A 196 1.51 -1.78 -10.76
C LEU A 196 2.91 -2.36 -10.56
N CYS A 197 2.97 -3.47 -9.84
CA CYS A 197 4.17 -4.29 -9.76
C CYS A 197 4.23 -5.20 -11.00
N GLY A 198 5.38 -5.26 -11.67
CA GLY A 198 5.58 -6.13 -12.84
C GLY A 198 5.71 -7.63 -12.52
N ILE A 199 5.36 -8.04 -11.29
CA ILE A 199 5.36 -9.44 -10.82
C ILE A 199 3.91 -9.96 -10.73
N VAL A 200 2.94 -9.14 -11.13
CA VAL A 200 1.49 -9.40 -11.02
C VAL A 200 0.94 -9.87 -12.36
#